data_AF-A0A0F9G1B8-F1
#
_entry.id   AF-A0A0F9G1B8-F1
#
_cell.length_a   1.000
_cell.length_b   1.000
_cell.length_c   1.000
_cell.angle_alpha   90.00
_cell.angle_beta   90.00
_cell.angle_gamma   90.00
#
_symmetry.space_group_name_H-M   'P 1'
#
loop_
_entity.id
_entity.type
_entity.pdbx_description
1 polymer ?
#
loop_
_entity_poly.entity_id
_entity_poly.type
_entity_poly.pdbx_seq_one_letter_code
_entity_poly.pdbx_strand_id
1 'polypeptide(L)'
;VKQVKIENMEVDLTNTEMFEVPQFQRRISQNQVRKLKISFRENPVLVDLRLTLIARKGKKPLLIDGQHRWLAIRQLHVEKDVENPFTFPIMYVEGLAEKDILQLYHNLNAGKPHTTDDLLQGFKDKNGKEIYEGDIIKGIIAMEDKRGEDISVVKWDESKLGFAFSGLFIFNFQLLYVDEYKGHDIEVIGNIYENPELLEPKQ
;
A
#
# COMPACT_ATOMS: atom_id res chain seq x y z
N VAL A 1 27.22 15.32 0.36
CA VAL A 1 26.51 15.98 -0.76
C VAL A 1 25.44 15.01 -1.24
N LYS A 2 24.17 15.43 -1.32
CA LYS A 2 23.10 14.59 -1.88
C LYS A 2 23.37 14.45 -3.39
N GLN A 3 23.44 13.24 -3.90
CA GLN A 3 23.62 12.98 -5.33
C GLN A 3 22.37 12.29 -5.87
N VAL A 4 21.89 12.77 -7.00
CA VAL A 4 20.77 12.14 -7.74
C VAL A 4 21.35 11.60 -9.04
N LYS A 5 21.17 10.31 -9.27
CA LYS A 5 21.54 9.62 -10.51
C LYS A 5 20.26 9.15 -11.19
N ILE A 6 20.22 9.26 -12.52
CA ILE A 6 19.14 8.69 -13.34
C ILE A 6 19.78 7.67 -14.25
N GLU A 7 19.32 6.43 -14.15
CA GLU A 7 19.87 5.32 -14.92
C GLU A 7 18.77 4.31 -15.26
N ASN A 8 19.03 3.46 -16.26
CA ASN A 8 18.18 2.33 -16.56
C ASN A 8 18.74 1.11 -15.84
N MET A 9 17.89 0.45 -15.05
CA MET A 9 18.25 -0.75 -14.30
C MET A 9 17.46 -1.93 -14.85
N GLU A 10 18.17 -2.97 -15.29
CA GLU A 10 17.58 -4.25 -15.61
C GLU A 10 17.21 -4.99 -14.32
N VAL A 11 15.97 -5.43 -14.22
CA VAL A 11 15.41 -6.02 -13.00
C VAL A 11 14.80 -7.39 -13.30
N ASP A 12 15.17 -8.37 -12.50
CA ASP A 12 14.47 -9.65 -12.41
C ASP A 12 13.13 -9.46 -11.68
N LEU A 13 12.04 -9.57 -12.41
CA LEU A 13 10.66 -9.41 -11.92
C LEU A 13 10.23 -10.52 -10.95
N THR A 14 11.00 -11.61 -10.83
CA THR A 14 10.76 -12.66 -9.83
C THR A 14 11.37 -12.30 -8.47
N ASN A 15 12.33 -11.38 -8.43
CA ASN A 15 12.97 -10.93 -7.19
C ASN A 15 12.07 -9.94 -6.42
N THR A 16 11.37 -10.45 -5.41
CA THR A 16 10.52 -9.66 -4.51
C THR A 16 11.32 -8.85 -3.47
N GLU A 17 12.61 -9.12 -3.36
CA GLU A 17 13.46 -8.69 -2.25
C GLU A 17 14.47 -7.59 -2.64
N MET A 18 14.31 -7.00 -3.82
CA MET A 18 15.25 -6.01 -4.38
C MET A 18 15.36 -4.72 -3.54
N PHE A 19 14.26 -4.30 -2.92
CA PHE A 19 14.18 -3.07 -2.14
C PHE A 19 13.21 -3.23 -0.97
N GLU A 20 13.31 -2.33 -0.01
CA GLU A 20 12.29 -2.18 1.03
C GLU A 20 11.35 -1.02 0.70
N VAL A 21 10.12 -1.09 1.22
CA VAL A 21 9.13 -0.02 1.14
C VAL A 21 9.00 0.60 2.54
N PRO A 22 9.05 1.94 2.69
CA PRO A 22 8.89 2.58 3.98
C PRO A 22 7.45 2.48 4.48
N GLN A 23 7.30 2.37 5.80
CA GLN A 23 5.99 2.23 6.44
C GLN A 23 5.07 3.44 6.26
N PHE A 24 5.61 4.63 6.01
CA PHE A 24 4.85 5.86 5.79
C PHE A 24 4.35 6.01 4.34
N GLN A 25 4.73 5.12 3.44
CA GLN A 25 4.30 5.19 2.05
C GLN A 25 2.83 4.83 1.95
N ARG A 26 2.09 5.55 1.10
CA ARG A 26 0.73 5.15 0.67
C ARG A 26 0.73 3.66 0.36
N ARG A 27 -0.34 2.94 0.72
CA ARG A 27 -0.47 1.54 0.28
C ARG A 27 -0.78 1.45 -1.21
N ILE A 28 -0.58 0.26 -1.77
CA ILE A 28 -0.82 0.01 -3.19
C ILE A 28 -2.33 -0.03 -3.46
N SER A 29 -2.79 0.84 -4.36
CA SER A 29 -4.16 0.89 -4.86
C SER A 29 -4.29 -0.01 -6.09
N GLN A 30 -5.09 -1.09 -5.99
CA GLN A 30 -5.28 -2.00 -7.11
C GLN A 30 -6.00 -1.35 -8.29
N ASN A 31 -6.84 -0.33 -8.06
CA ASN A 31 -7.44 0.44 -9.15
C ASN A 31 -6.37 1.20 -9.95
N GLN A 32 -5.40 1.82 -9.26
CA GLN A 32 -4.27 2.47 -9.94
C GLN A 32 -3.38 1.46 -10.66
N VAL A 33 -3.09 0.31 -10.04
CA VAL A 33 -2.34 -0.79 -10.68
C VAL A 33 -3.07 -1.26 -11.95
N ARG A 34 -4.38 -1.50 -11.88
CA ARG A 34 -5.19 -1.91 -13.04
C ARG A 34 -5.16 -0.87 -14.15
N LYS A 35 -5.32 0.42 -13.82
CA LYS A 35 -5.21 1.52 -14.79
C LYS A 35 -3.82 1.56 -15.45
N LEU A 36 -2.75 1.44 -14.67
CA LEU A 36 -1.38 1.35 -15.18
C LEU A 36 -1.19 0.18 -16.14
N LYS A 37 -1.73 -1.00 -15.80
CA LYS A 37 -1.66 -2.19 -16.68
C LYS A 37 -2.41 -1.99 -17.99
N ILE A 38 -3.60 -1.40 -17.95
CA ILE A 38 -4.37 -1.05 -19.15
C ILE A 38 -3.59 -0.06 -20.01
N SER A 39 -3.14 1.05 -19.43
CA SER A 39 -2.36 2.06 -20.15
C SER A 39 -1.06 1.51 -20.71
N PHE A 40 -0.40 0.59 -20.00
CA PHE A 40 0.83 -0.05 -20.49
C PHE A 40 0.56 -0.95 -21.70
N ARG A 41 -0.52 -1.73 -21.70
CA ARG A 41 -0.92 -2.55 -22.86
C ARG A 41 -1.33 -1.70 -24.06
N GLU A 42 -2.01 -0.58 -23.82
CA GLU A 42 -2.47 0.33 -24.88
C GLU A 42 -1.30 1.09 -25.51
N ASN A 43 -0.43 1.69 -24.69
CA ASN A 43 0.73 2.43 -25.16
C ASN A 43 1.82 2.52 -24.06
N PRO A 44 2.79 1.59 -24.04
CA PRO A 44 3.79 1.53 -22.98
C PRO A 44 4.72 2.73 -22.96
N VAL A 45 4.90 3.43 -24.09
CA VAL A 45 5.79 4.61 -24.20
C VAL A 45 5.22 5.82 -23.45
N LEU A 46 3.89 5.89 -23.28
CA LEU A 46 3.23 7.00 -22.59
C LEU A 46 3.10 6.78 -21.07
N VAL A 47 3.48 5.61 -20.57
CA VAL A 47 3.44 5.31 -19.14
C VAL A 47 4.79 5.66 -18.52
N ASP A 48 4.79 6.62 -17.60
CA ASP A 48 5.97 6.86 -16.76
C ASP A 48 6.18 5.66 -15.84
N LEU A 49 7.24 4.88 -16.08
CA LEU A 49 7.61 3.70 -15.30
C LEU A 49 8.70 3.98 -14.26
N ARG A 50 9.08 5.24 -14.05
CA ARG A 50 10.22 5.58 -13.19
C ARG A 50 10.03 5.09 -11.75
N LEU A 51 11.05 4.47 -11.18
CA LEU A 51 11.11 4.16 -9.75
C LEU A 51 12.09 5.12 -9.06
N THR A 52 11.77 5.59 -7.86
CA THR A 52 12.69 6.40 -7.07
C THR A 52 13.21 5.58 -5.90
N LEU A 53 14.53 5.34 -5.86
CA LEU A 53 15.20 4.54 -4.84
C LEU A 53 16.12 5.43 -3.99
N ILE A 54 16.13 5.22 -2.67
CA ILE A 54 17.10 5.82 -1.76
C ILE A 54 18.18 4.78 -1.44
N ALA A 55 19.43 5.14 -1.70
CA ALA A 55 20.59 4.34 -1.30
C ALA A 55 20.73 4.33 0.22
N ARG A 56 20.90 3.15 0.81
CA ARG A 56 21.13 2.99 2.25
C ARG A 56 22.38 2.15 2.49
N LYS A 57 23.28 2.63 3.33
CA LYS A 57 24.55 1.94 3.61
C LYS A 57 24.29 0.63 4.36
N GLY A 58 24.70 -0.50 3.78
CA GLY A 58 24.56 -1.82 4.40
C GLY A 58 23.13 -2.34 4.52
N LYS A 59 22.17 -1.70 3.83
CA LYS A 59 20.76 -2.11 3.78
C LYS A 59 20.31 -2.15 2.31
N LYS A 60 19.18 -2.80 2.04
CA LYS A 60 18.53 -2.72 0.72
C LYS A 60 18.20 -1.26 0.37
N PRO A 61 18.12 -0.87 -0.91
CA PRO A 61 17.57 0.44 -1.26
C PRO A 61 16.13 0.56 -0.78
N LEU A 62 15.68 1.79 -0.53
CA LEU A 62 14.30 2.08 -0.15
C LEU A 62 13.55 2.61 -1.36
N LEU A 63 12.50 1.93 -1.82
CA LEU A 63 11.62 2.43 -2.87
C LEU A 63 10.73 3.52 -2.27
N ILE A 64 10.87 4.76 -2.73
CA ILE A 64 10.12 5.93 -2.23
C ILE A 64 9.01 6.43 -3.15
N ASP A 65 9.01 6.01 -4.41
CA ASP A 65 7.95 6.28 -5.39
C ASP A 65 8.02 5.24 -6.51
N GLY A 66 6.86 4.71 -6.90
CA GLY A 66 6.76 3.74 -8.01
C GLY A 66 6.35 2.32 -7.64
N GLN A 67 5.94 2.08 -6.40
CA GLN A 67 5.37 0.80 -5.94
C GLN A 67 4.24 0.25 -6.84
N HIS A 68 3.29 1.08 -7.29
CA HIS A 68 2.20 0.63 -8.16
C HIS A 68 2.70 0.24 -9.55
N ARG A 69 3.74 0.93 -10.05
CA ARG A 69 4.37 0.68 -11.35
C ARG A 69 5.16 -0.63 -11.30
N TRP A 70 5.95 -0.80 -10.25
CA TRP A 70 6.63 -2.06 -9.96
C TRP A 70 5.65 -3.22 -9.92
N LEU A 71 4.58 -3.12 -9.13
CA LEU A 71 3.59 -4.20 -9.03
C LEU A 71 2.85 -4.43 -10.35
N ALA A 72 2.48 -3.37 -11.08
CA ALA A 72 1.80 -3.49 -12.36
C ALA A 72 2.62 -4.29 -13.37
N ILE A 73 3.90 -3.96 -13.53
CA ILE A 73 4.80 -4.66 -14.45
C ILE A 73 5.02 -6.12 -14.03
N ARG A 74 5.16 -6.41 -12.74
CA ARG A 74 5.25 -7.79 -12.25
C ARG A 74 4.00 -8.60 -12.54
N GLN A 75 2.82 -8.02 -12.31
CA GLN A 75 1.56 -8.70 -12.64
C GLN A 75 1.43 -8.94 -14.15
N LEU A 76 1.84 -7.97 -14.98
CA LEU A 76 1.87 -8.15 -16.44
C LEU A 76 2.83 -9.26 -16.87
N HIS A 77 3.96 -9.42 -16.17
CA HIS A 77 4.86 -10.54 -16.41
C HIS A 77 4.21 -11.90 -16.09
N VAL A 78 3.52 -12.02 -14.95
CA VAL A 78 2.73 -13.22 -14.61
C VAL A 78 1.65 -13.50 -15.66
N GLU A 79 1.04 -12.44 -16.20
CA GLU A 79 0.03 -12.49 -17.28
C GLU A 79 0.65 -12.75 -18.67
N LYS A 80 1.98 -12.83 -18.77
CA LYS A 80 2.77 -13.05 -20.00
C LYS A 80 2.73 -11.90 -21.01
N ASP A 81 2.40 -10.70 -20.55
CA ASP A 81 2.40 -9.47 -21.35
C ASP A 81 3.75 -8.73 -21.30
N VAL A 82 4.62 -9.07 -20.35
CA VAL A 82 5.95 -8.47 -20.17
C VAL A 82 7.01 -9.55 -20.00
N GLU A 83 8.11 -9.42 -20.73
CA GLU A 83 9.27 -10.29 -20.61
C GLU A 83 10.07 -10.01 -19.32
N ASN A 84 10.77 -11.04 -18.84
CA ASN A 84 11.72 -10.93 -17.74
C ASN A 84 13.12 -11.24 -18.29
N PRO A 85 14.15 -10.40 -18.05
CA PRO A 85 14.15 -9.21 -17.19
C PRO A 85 13.49 -7.98 -17.82
N PHE A 86 13.09 -7.02 -16.97
CA PHE A 86 12.51 -5.75 -17.41
C PHE A 86 13.38 -4.58 -16.98
N THR A 87 13.51 -3.59 -17.87
CA THR A 87 14.31 -2.39 -17.61
C THR A 87 13.45 -1.26 -17.09
N PHE A 88 13.72 -0.81 -15.86
CA PHE A 88 13.09 0.36 -15.27
C PHE A 88 14.01 1.59 -15.37
N PRO A 89 13.47 2.78 -15.70
CA PRO A 89 14.13 4.03 -15.38
C PRO A 89 14.16 4.21 -13.85
N ILE A 90 15.33 4.42 -13.27
CA ILE A 90 15.52 4.59 -11.84
C ILE A 90 16.07 5.98 -11.56
N MET A 91 15.46 6.68 -10.61
CA MET A 91 16.06 7.82 -9.93
C MET A 91 16.67 7.34 -8.62
N TYR A 92 17.98 7.25 -8.57
CA TYR A 92 18.73 6.78 -7.40
C TYR A 92 19.24 7.98 -6.61
N VAL A 93 18.88 8.08 -5.33
CA VAL A 93 19.27 9.19 -4.45
C VAL A 93 20.24 8.69 -3.39
N GLU A 94 21.45 9.25 -3.40
CA GLU A 94 22.54 8.90 -2.49
C GLU A 94 22.80 10.01 -1.47
N GLY A 95 23.25 9.62 -0.28
CA GLY A 95 23.66 10.57 0.77
C GLY A 95 22.52 11.32 1.44
N LEU A 96 21.28 10.82 1.34
CA LEU A 96 20.11 11.35 2.05
C LEU A 96 20.05 10.79 3.48
N ALA A 97 19.88 11.67 4.47
CA ALA A 97 19.69 11.23 5.86
C ALA A 97 18.29 10.61 6.05
N GLU A 98 18.16 9.56 6.88
CA GLU A 98 16.87 8.86 7.08
C GLU A 98 15.74 9.81 7.51
N LYS A 99 16.04 10.80 8.36
CA LYS A 99 15.08 11.82 8.81
C LYS A 99 14.52 12.71 7.68
N ASP A 100 15.22 12.84 6.56
CA ASP A 100 14.82 13.70 5.44
C ASP A 100 13.97 12.94 4.40
N ILE A 101 13.89 11.60 4.49
CA ILE A 101 13.23 10.75 3.48
C ILE A 101 11.73 11.05 3.42
N LEU A 102 11.08 11.23 4.58
CA LEU A 102 9.65 11.53 4.66
C LEU A 102 9.32 12.85 3.94
N GLN A 103 10.14 13.89 4.13
CA GLN A 103 9.92 15.16 3.45
C GLN A 103 10.07 15.02 1.93
N LEU A 104 11.06 14.25 1.46
CA LEU A 104 11.23 13.98 0.04
C LEU A 104 10.04 13.22 -0.54
N TYR A 105 9.54 12.22 0.20
CA TYR A 105 8.33 11.49 -0.17
C TYR A 105 7.13 12.44 -0.35
N HIS A 106 6.89 13.34 0.61
CA HIS A 106 5.82 14.34 0.48
C HIS A 106 6.03 15.25 -0.74
N ASN A 107 7.24 15.71 -0.99
CA ASN A 107 7.54 16.59 -2.12
C ASN A 107 7.31 15.89 -3.47
N LEU A 108 7.69 14.61 -3.60
CA LEU A 108 7.49 13.81 -4.82
C LEU A 108 6.02 13.52 -5.11
N ASN A 109 5.18 13.54 -4.07
CA ASN A 109 3.76 13.25 -4.16
C ASN A 109 2.89 14.51 -4.02
N ALA A 110 3.50 15.68 -3.90
CA ALA A 110 2.79 16.96 -3.82
C ALA A 110 2.00 17.20 -5.12
N GLY A 111 0.71 17.50 -4.98
CA GLY A 111 -0.19 17.74 -6.12
C GLY A 111 -0.69 16.48 -6.83
N LYS A 112 -0.25 15.26 -6.43
CA LYS A 112 -0.90 14.04 -6.89
C LYS A 112 -2.28 13.94 -6.24
N PRO A 113 -3.36 13.63 -6.99
CA PRO A 113 -4.68 13.46 -6.40
C PRO A 113 -4.59 12.40 -5.31
N HIS A 114 -5.15 12.75 -4.16
CA HIS A 114 -5.32 11.83 -3.05
C HIS A 114 -6.24 10.68 -3.52
N THR A 115 -5.82 9.43 -3.39
CA THR A 115 -6.73 8.29 -3.58
C THR A 115 -7.68 8.20 -2.39
N THR A 116 -8.68 7.33 -2.44
CA THR A 116 -9.42 6.91 -1.25
C THR A 116 -8.47 6.42 -0.13
N ASP A 117 -7.28 5.89 -0.46
CA ASP A 117 -6.22 5.52 0.50
C ASP A 117 -5.52 6.72 1.14
N ASP A 118 -5.55 7.89 0.51
CA ASP A 118 -5.02 9.12 1.10
C ASP A 118 -5.99 9.74 2.11
N LEU A 119 -7.30 9.45 1.99
CA LEU A 119 -8.32 9.84 2.95
C LEU A 119 -8.27 9.00 4.25
N LEU A 120 -7.43 7.97 4.30
CA LEU A 120 -7.17 7.13 5.48
C LEU A 120 -6.09 7.66 6.41
N GLN A 121 -5.33 8.68 6.00
CA GLN A 121 -4.32 9.30 6.85
C GLN A 121 -4.99 9.88 8.10
N GLY A 122 -4.79 9.21 9.24
CA GLY A 122 -5.33 9.62 10.55
C GLY A 122 -5.93 8.48 11.37
N PHE A 123 -6.34 7.37 10.75
CA PHE A 123 -6.94 6.25 11.47
C PHE A 123 -5.88 5.25 11.91
N LYS A 124 -5.73 5.08 13.22
CA LYS A 124 -4.77 4.16 13.83
C LYS A 124 -5.50 3.05 14.57
N ASP A 125 -4.97 1.84 14.46
CA ASP A 125 -5.38 0.69 15.26
C ASP A 125 -4.92 0.85 16.73
N LYS A 126 -5.24 -0.12 17.58
CA LYS A 126 -4.87 -0.10 19.01
C LYS A 126 -3.37 -0.01 19.28
N ASN A 127 -2.55 -0.42 18.30
CA ASN A 127 -1.09 -0.41 18.37
C ASN A 127 -0.50 0.86 17.73
N GLY A 128 -1.34 1.82 17.31
CA GLY A 128 -0.89 3.05 16.66
C GLY A 128 -0.54 2.88 15.17
N LYS A 129 -0.79 1.70 14.59
CA LYS A 129 -0.55 1.40 13.17
C LYS A 129 -1.68 1.96 12.33
N GLU A 130 -1.33 2.63 11.24
CA GLU A 130 -2.32 3.19 10.33
C GLU A 130 -3.11 2.10 9.61
N ILE A 131 -4.42 2.28 9.54
CA ILE A 131 -5.37 1.36 8.90
C ILE A 131 -5.59 1.83 7.46
N TYR A 132 -5.65 0.89 6.52
CA TYR A 132 -5.84 1.16 5.10
C TYR A 132 -6.85 0.21 4.45
N GLU A 133 -7.35 0.55 3.26
CA GLU A 133 -8.15 -0.38 2.46
C GLU A 133 -7.32 -1.63 2.12
N GLY A 134 -7.96 -2.80 2.21
CA GLY A 134 -7.32 -4.10 2.04
C GLY A 134 -6.56 -4.61 3.27
N ASP A 135 -6.49 -3.85 4.36
CA ASP A 135 -6.02 -4.38 5.64
C ASP A 135 -6.95 -5.48 6.14
N ILE A 136 -6.34 -6.50 6.73
CA ILE A 136 -7.03 -7.51 7.52
C ILE A 136 -6.93 -7.06 8.96
N ILE A 137 -8.07 -6.73 9.53
CA ILE A 137 -8.19 -6.32 10.92
C ILE A 137 -8.80 -7.42 11.75
N LYS A 138 -8.36 -7.50 13.00
CA LYS A 138 -8.95 -8.30 14.06
C LYS A 138 -9.64 -7.36 15.03
N GLY A 139 -10.93 -7.58 15.26
CA GLY A 139 -11.75 -6.78 16.17
C GLY A 139 -12.51 -7.66 17.16
N ILE A 140 -12.98 -7.06 18.24
CA ILE A 140 -13.94 -7.68 19.16
C ILE A 140 -15.35 -7.27 18.74
N ILE A 141 -16.21 -8.25 18.48
CA ILE A 141 -17.66 -8.06 18.36
C ILE A 141 -18.28 -8.31 19.72
N ALA A 142 -18.98 -7.29 20.25
CA ALA A 142 -19.89 -7.46 21.36
C ALA A 142 -21.33 -7.37 20.82
N MET A 143 -22.02 -8.52 20.76
CA MET A 143 -23.49 -8.57 20.73
C MET A 143 -23.98 -8.66 22.17
N GLU A 144 -25.22 -8.25 22.44
CA GLU A 144 -25.82 -8.17 23.79
C GLU A 144 -25.47 -9.36 24.71
N ASP A 145 -25.38 -10.58 24.16
CA ASP A 145 -25.13 -11.81 24.92
C ASP A 145 -23.83 -12.55 24.53
N LYS A 146 -23.03 -12.04 23.59
CA LYS A 146 -21.85 -12.74 23.04
C LYS A 146 -20.71 -11.78 22.72
N ARG A 147 -19.54 -12.05 23.29
CA ARG A 147 -18.28 -11.41 22.92
C ARG A 147 -17.44 -12.40 22.10
N GLY A 148 -17.09 -12.05 20.87
CA GLY A 148 -16.29 -12.89 19.98
C GLY A 148 -15.26 -12.07 19.22
N GLU A 149 -14.14 -12.69 18.86
CA GLU A 149 -13.18 -12.06 17.95
C GLU A 149 -13.61 -12.34 16.50
N ASP A 150 -13.48 -11.34 15.64
CA ASP A 150 -13.72 -11.50 14.21
C ASP A 150 -12.58 -10.92 13.38
N ILE A 151 -12.38 -11.49 12.20
CA ILE A 151 -11.38 -11.07 11.23
C ILE A 151 -12.11 -10.52 10.00
N SER A 152 -11.72 -9.33 9.58
CA SER A 152 -12.38 -8.67 8.47
C SER A 152 -11.42 -7.87 7.61
N VAL A 153 -11.83 -7.67 6.35
CA VAL A 153 -11.09 -6.86 5.38
C VAL A 153 -11.67 -5.46 5.38
N VAL A 154 -10.80 -4.46 5.53
CA VAL A 154 -11.14 -3.04 5.38
C VAL A 154 -11.46 -2.76 3.91
N LYS A 155 -12.66 -2.24 3.64
CA LYS A 155 -13.09 -1.85 2.29
C LYS A 155 -13.66 -0.45 2.31
N TRP A 156 -13.47 0.31 1.23
CA TRP A 156 -14.18 1.57 1.05
C TRP A 156 -15.63 1.33 0.63
N ASP A 157 -16.58 1.92 1.35
CA ASP A 157 -18.00 1.89 0.98
C ASP A 157 -18.41 3.27 0.43
N GLU A 158 -18.50 3.37 -0.90
CA GLU A 158 -18.89 4.60 -1.60
C GLU A 158 -20.30 5.08 -1.20
N SER A 159 -21.20 4.17 -0.82
CA SER A 159 -22.57 4.53 -0.44
C SER A 159 -22.66 5.17 0.94
N LYS A 160 -21.68 4.90 1.81
CA LYS A 160 -21.60 5.42 3.17
C LYS A 160 -20.53 6.50 3.34
N LEU A 161 -19.74 6.76 2.29
CA LEU A 161 -18.59 7.66 2.33
C LEU A 161 -17.65 7.33 3.50
N GLY A 162 -17.43 6.05 3.75
CA GLY A 162 -16.67 5.56 4.91
C GLY A 162 -16.25 4.10 4.77
N PHE A 163 -15.42 3.63 5.69
CA PHE A 163 -14.92 2.26 5.67
C PHE A 163 -15.97 1.27 6.20
N ALA A 164 -16.08 0.14 5.51
CA ALA A 164 -16.88 -1.01 5.90
C ALA A 164 -15.97 -2.22 6.10
N PHE A 165 -16.30 -3.03 7.12
CA PHE A 165 -15.62 -4.29 7.42
C PHE A 165 -16.51 -5.42 6.93
N SER A 166 -16.07 -6.19 5.94
CA SER A 166 -16.86 -7.32 5.43
C SER A 166 -16.95 -8.43 6.50
N GLY A 167 -18.10 -8.56 7.16
CA GLY A 167 -18.36 -9.61 8.17
C GLY A 167 -18.91 -9.06 9.49
N LEU A 168 -18.56 -7.83 9.83
CA LEU A 168 -19.00 -7.17 11.05
C LEU A 168 -20.32 -6.42 10.80
N PHE A 169 -21.44 -7.07 11.13
CA PHE A 169 -22.62 -6.34 11.60
C PHE A 169 -22.29 -5.72 12.97
N ILE A 170 -21.45 -4.67 12.98
CA ILE A 170 -21.49 -3.71 14.08
C ILE A 170 -22.82 -2.99 13.89
N PHE A 171 -23.78 -3.34 14.74
CA PHE A 171 -25.09 -2.71 14.82
C PHE A 171 -24.94 -1.18 14.75
N ASN A 172 -25.66 -0.59 13.81
CA ASN A 172 -26.11 0.79 13.81
C ASN A 172 -25.22 1.79 14.54
N PHE A 173 -24.14 2.27 13.92
CA PHE A 173 -23.83 3.67 14.05
C PHE A 173 -23.36 4.20 12.70
N GLN A 174 -24.01 5.28 12.28
CA GLN A 174 -23.46 6.28 11.38
C GLN A 174 -21.96 6.39 11.63
N LEU A 175 -21.17 6.32 10.55
CA LEU A 175 -19.86 6.97 10.43
C LEU A 175 -19.25 7.31 11.79
N LEU A 176 -18.71 6.30 12.47
CA LEU A 176 -17.97 6.56 13.71
C LEU A 176 -16.72 7.30 13.29
N TYR A 177 -16.80 8.63 13.40
CA TYR A 177 -15.70 9.50 13.77
C TYR A 177 -14.81 8.71 14.73
N VAL A 178 -13.64 8.31 14.25
CA VAL A 178 -12.67 7.51 15.03
C VAL A 178 -12.09 8.33 16.20
N ASP A 179 -12.55 9.57 16.38
CA ASP A 179 -12.32 10.34 17.59
C ASP A 179 -13.10 9.82 18.82
N GLU A 180 -14.28 9.21 18.66
CA GLU A 180 -15.11 8.80 19.82
C GLU A 180 -15.03 7.31 20.17
N TYR A 181 -14.81 6.44 19.18
CA TYR A 181 -14.28 5.10 19.44
C TYR A 181 -12.77 5.16 19.25
N LYS A 182 -12.06 5.50 20.33
CA LYS A 182 -10.64 5.14 20.43
C LYS A 182 -10.55 3.68 19.98
N GLY A 183 -9.83 3.40 18.89
CA GLY A 183 -9.69 2.11 18.23
C GLY A 183 -9.01 1.02 19.08
N HIS A 184 -9.32 0.94 20.37
CA HIS A 184 -8.66 0.15 21.39
C HIS A 184 -8.78 -1.36 21.17
N ASP A 185 -9.77 -1.82 20.42
CA ASP A 185 -10.02 -3.25 20.21
C ASP A 185 -9.81 -3.71 18.76
N ILE A 186 -9.36 -2.81 17.86
CA ILE A 186 -9.05 -3.15 16.46
C ILE A 186 -7.53 -3.25 16.29
N GLU A 187 -7.07 -4.32 15.65
CA GLU A 187 -5.65 -4.56 15.35
C GLU A 187 -5.49 -4.96 13.88
N VAL A 188 -4.58 -4.32 13.16
CA VAL A 188 -4.21 -4.75 11.81
C VAL A 188 -3.29 -5.97 11.90
N ILE A 189 -3.83 -7.15 11.62
CA ILE A 189 -3.11 -8.44 11.70
C ILE A 189 -2.48 -8.87 10.38
N GLY A 190 -2.79 -8.20 9.27
CA GLY A 190 -2.20 -8.50 7.96
C GLY A 190 -2.88 -7.68 6.86
N ASN A 191 -2.68 -8.07 5.61
CA ASN A 191 -3.44 -7.54 4.47
C ASN A 191 -3.70 -8.64 3.45
N ILE A 192 -4.69 -8.44 2.58
CA ILE A 192 -5.14 -9.47 1.63
C ILE A 192 -4.09 -9.84 0.56
N TYR A 193 -3.00 -9.08 0.42
CA TYR A 193 -1.97 -9.30 -0.59
C TYR A 193 -0.76 -10.05 -0.04
N GLU A 194 -0.33 -9.71 1.17
CA GLU A 194 0.82 -10.33 1.84
C GLU A 194 0.41 -11.49 2.74
N ASN A 195 -0.85 -11.49 3.21
CA ASN A 195 -1.38 -12.48 4.15
C ASN A 195 -2.74 -13.06 3.71
N PRO A 196 -2.88 -13.58 2.47
CA PRO A 196 -4.14 -14.17 2.02
C PRO A 196 -4.59 -15.35 2.91
N GLU A 197 -3.65 -16.06 3.53
CA GLU A 197 -3.89 -17.19 4.44
C GLU A 197 -4.71 -16.81 5.68
N LEU A 198 -4.72 -15.54 6.10
CA LEU A 198 -5.50 -15.08 7.26
C LEU A 198 -7.01 -15.04 7.00
N LEU A 199 -7.43 -15.17 5.74
CA LEU A 199 -8.84 -15.22 5.35
C LEU A 199 -9.36 -16.65 5.14
N GLU A 200 -8.47 -17.66 5.24
CA GLU A 200 -8.89 -19.06 5.14
C GLU A 200 -9.65 -19.47 6.42
N PRO A 201 -10.80 -20.16 6.29
CA PRO A 201 -11.53 -20.64 7.45
C PRO A 201 -10.65 -21.59 8.26
N LYS A 202 -10.47 -21.31 9.56
CA LYS A 202 -9.82 -22.25 10.47
C LYS A 202 -10.67 -23.52 10.55
N GLN A 203 -10.06 -24.66 10.19
CA GLN A 203 -10.65 -26.00 10.33
C GLN A 203 -10.98 -26.32 11.80
#